data_AF-A0A2E7ST84-F1
#
_entry.id   AF-A0A2E7ST84-F1
#
_cell.length_a   1.000
_cell.length_b   1.000
_cell.length_c   1.000
_cell.angle_alpha   90.00
_cell.angle_beta   90.00
_cell.angle_gamma   90.00
#
_symmetry.space_group_name_H-M   'P 1'
#
loop_
_entity.id
_entity.type
_entity.pdbx_description
1 polymer ?
#
loop_
_entity_poly.entity_id
_entity_poly.type
_entity_poly.pdbx_seq_one_letter_code
_entity_poly.pdbx_strand_id
1 'polypeptide(L)'
;MKFLVRFTLALGMAGIAAITPLQAQANSLETRALRENVNRLQSQLDDLTLSYSALKKELDSLRSELRKVRAQSSQKDPSAATRGDIENLAKTIREVDRKRSADKELILKEMKSLVRNIPKSRPNTSPPATPPRSQKGFEHSVQSGETISAIIAAYNEVLKNQGTKKRITLKSVLTANPKLNPRSIQIGQVLFIPDPR
;
A
#
# COMPACT_ATOMS: atom_id res chain seq x y z
N MET A 1 15.22 119.77 -66.82
CA MET A 1 14.56 120.56 -65.76
C MET A 1 13.32 119.80 -65.29
N LYS A 2 13.38 119.27 -64.06
CA LYS A 2 12.32 118.97 -63.06
C LYS A 2 10.86 118.81 -63.56
N PHE A 3 10.21 117.67 -63.24
CA PHE A 3 9.23 117.55 -62.13
C PHE A 3 8.32 116.30 -62.24
N LEU A 4 8.00 115.71 -61.06
CA LEU A 4 6.75 114.98 -60.68
C LEU A 4 6.38 113.71 -61.48
N VAL A 5 5.75 112.64 -60.99
CA VAL A 5 5.12 112.26 -59.72
C VAL A 5 4.97 110.73 -59.72
N ARG A 6 4.86 110.17 -58.52
CA ARG A 6 4.70 108.76 -58.15
C ARG A 6 3.52 108.05 -58.84
N PHE A 7 3.74 106.80 -59.26
CA PHE A 7 2.70 105.77 -59.32
C PHE A 7 3.35 104.37 -59.22
N THR A 8 3.47 103.83 -58.01
CA THR A 8 3.87 102.43 -57.80
C THR A 8 2.62 101.56 -57.77
N LEU A 9 2.30 100.98 -58.93
CA LEU A 9 1.41 99.84 -59.08
C LEU A 9 2.26 98.68 -59.61
N ALA A 10 2.57 97.70 -58.77
CA ALA A 10 3.10 96.42 -59.21
C ALA A 10 2.50 95.33 -58.32
N LEU A 11 1.41 94.78 -58.84
CA LEU A 11 0.70 93.60 -58.38
C LEU A 11 1.64 92.38 -58.57
N GLY A 12 2.31 91.95 -57.51
CA GLY A 12 3.14 90.75 -57.50
C GLY A 12 2.29 89.50 -57.28
N MET A 13 1.99 88.81 -58.37
CA MET A 13 1.31 87.51 -58.46
C MET A 13 1.63 86.55 -57.31
N ALA A 14 0.62 86.25 -56.49
CA ALA A 14 0.61 85.07 -55.65
C ALA A 14 0.55 83.82 -56.55
N GLY A 15 1.67 83.11 -56.67
CA GLY A 15 1.70 81.77 -57.25
C GLY A 15 0.93 80.81 -56.35
N ILE A 16 -0.38 80.67 -56.58
CA ILE A 16 -1.17 79.57 -56.04
C ILE A 16 -0.64 78.32 -56.73
N ALA A 17 0.16 77.52 -56.02
CA ALA A 17 0.40 76.13 -56.41
C ALA A 17 -0.96 75.43 -56.37
N ALA A 18 -1.62 75.34 -57.53
CA ALA A 18 -2.82 74.53 -57.69
C ALA A 18 -2.41 73.07 -57.46
N ILE A 19 -2.61 72.60 -56.23
CA ILE A 19 -2.53 71.17 -55.92
C ILE A 19 -3.61 70.54 -56.80
N THR A 20 -3.20 69.77 -57.81
CA THR A 20 -4.15 69.08 -58.67
C THR A 20 -5.00 68.14 -57.81
N PRO A 21 -6.31 68.02 -58.07
CA PRO A 21 -7.21 67.20 -57.24
C PRO A 21 -6.76 65.73 -57.15
N LEU A 22 -6.09 65.21 -58.19
CA LEU A 22 -5.48 63.88 -58.20
C LEU A 22 -4.38 63.70 -57.14
N GLN A 23 -3.53 64.72 -56.95
CA GLN A 23 -2.40 64.68 -56.01
C GLN A 23 -2.88 64.84 -54.56
N ALA A 24 -3.92 65.65 -54.33
CA ALA A 24 -4.62 65.70 -53.04
C ALA A 24 -5.31 64.37 -52.69
N GLN A 25 -5.88 63.67 -53.69
CA GLN A 25 -6.53 62.37 -53.50
C GLN A 25 -5.51 61.26 -53.19
N ALA A 26 -4.37 61.21 -53.90
CA ALA A 26 -3.31 60.24 -53.64
C ALA A 26 -2.76 60.37 -52.21
N ASN A 27 -2.47 61.60 -51.76
CA ASN A 27 -2.04 61.88 -50.39
C ASN A 27 -3.11 61.49 -49.36
N SER A 28 -4.41 61.63 -49.70
CA SER A 28 -5.52 61.23 -48.82
C SER A 28 -5.67 59.71 -48.67
N LEU A 29 -5.31 58.94 -49.70
CA LEU A 29 -5.34 57.47 -49.66
C LEU A 29 -4.16 56.93 -48.87
N GLU A 30 -2.97 57.49 -49.07
CA GLU A 30 -1.77 57.12 -48.31
C GLU A 30 -1.92 57.43 -46.82
N THR A 31 -2.49 58.59 -46.48
CA THR A 31 -2.79 58.94 -45.07
C THR A 31 -3.87 58.05 -44.46
N ARG A 32 -4.83 57.55 -45.25
CA ARG A 32 -5.81 56.54 -44.78
C ARG A 32 -5.14 55.19 -44.52
N ALA A 33 -4.34 54.69 -45.46
CA ALA A 33 -3.60 53.45 -45.31
C ALA A 33 -2.65 53.48 -44.10
N LEU A 34 -1.98 54.61 -43.86
CA LEU A 34 -1.13 54.80 -42.69
C LEU A 34 -1.93 54.75 -41.38
N ARG A 35 -3.10 55.40 -41.33
CA ARG A 35 -3.98 55.35 -40.14
C ARG A 35 -4.49 53.95 -39.86
N GLU A 36 -4.87 53.21 -40.89
CA GLU A 36 -5.28 51.82 -40.75
C GLU A 36 -4.16 50.94 -40.18
N ASN A 37 -2.93 51.12 -40.67
CA ASN A 37 -1.76 50.42 -40.13
C ASN A 37 -1.49 50.78 -38.67
N VAL A 38 -1.60 52.06 -38.29
CA VAL A 38 -1.46 52.50 -36.88
C VAL A 38 -2.53 51.87 -36.01
N ASN A 39 -3.80 51.88 -36.44
CA ASN A 39 -4.90 51.26 -35.71
C ASN A 39 -4.69 49.75 -35.54
N ARG A 40 -4.18 49.07 -36.59
CA ARG A 40 -3.85 47.65 -36.53
C ARG A 40 -2.71 47.36 -35.57
N LEU A 41 -1.64 48.17 -35.60
CA LEU A 41 -0.53 48.06 -34.66
C LEU A 41 -1.00 48.29 -33.22
N GLN A 42 -1.90 49.25 -33.01
CA GLN A 42 -2.46 49.53 -31.69
C GLN A 42 -3.29 48.34 -31.18
N SER A 43 -4.14 47.75 -32.02
CA SER A 43 -4.85 46.51 -31.68
C SER A 43 -3.90 45.37 -31.33
N GLN A 44 -2.79 45.21 -32.06
CA GLN A 44 -1.79 44.18 -31.76
C GLN A 44 -1.07 44.42 -30.43
N LEU A 45 -0.81 45.69 -30.07
CA LEU A 45 -0.24 46.05 -28.78
C LEU A 45 -1.21 45.78 -27.63
N ASP A 46 -2.49 46.05 -27.83
CA ASP A 46 -3.54 45.75 -26.85
C ASP A 46 -3.67 44.24 -26.64
N ASP A 47 -3.72 43.46 -27.72
CA ASP A 47 -3.75 41.99 -27.67
C ASP A 47 -2.49 41.42 -26.98
N LEU A 48 -1.31 41.97 -27.29
CA LEU A 48 -0.07 41.56 -26.66
C LEU A 48 -0.08 41.86 -25.15
N THR A 49 -0.59 43.03 -24.76
CA THR A 49 -0.72 43.43 -23.35
C THR A 49 -1.69 42.52 -22.60
N LEU A 50 -2.82 42.15 -23.24
CA LEU A 50 -3.77 41.19 -22.70
C LEU A 50 -3.10 39.82 -22.47
N SER A 51 -2.38 39.29 -23.45
CA SER A 51 -1.67 38.02 -23.33
C SER A 51 -0.57 38.04 -22.25
N TYR A 52 0.18 39.13 -22.13
CA TYR A 52 1.18 39.31 -21.08
C TYR A 52 0.53 39.29 -19.68
N SER A 53 -0.60 39.98 -19.54
CA SER A 53 -1.34 40.00 -18.27
C SER A 53 -1.90 38.62 -17.90
N ALA A 54 -2.34 37.83 -18.90
CA ALA A 54 -2.80 36.45 -18.71
C ALA A 54 -1.65 35.54 -18.27
N LEU A 55 -0.50 35.62 -18.94
CA LEU A 55 0.70 34.85 -18.57
C LEU A 55 1.17 35.19 -17.15
N LYS A 56 1.12 36.47 -16.77
CA LYS A 56 1.47 36.89 -15.40
C LYS A 56 0.55 36.25 -14.36
N LYS A 57 -0.76 36.16 -14.62
CA LYS A 57 -1.72 35.49 -13.74
C LYS A 57 -1.43 34.00 -13.60
N GLU A 58 -1.09 33.33 -14.70
CA GLU A 58 -0.68 31.92 -14.67
C GLU A 58 0.58 31.73 -13.83
N LEU A 59 1.59 32.58 -14.00
CA LEU A 59 2.83 32.53 -13.23
C LEU A 59 2.60 32.76 -11.73
N ASP A 60 1.69 33.67 -11.38
CA ASP A 60 1.28 33.89 -9.98
C ASP A 60 0.50 32.67 -9.43
N SER A 61 -0.32 32.00 -10.24
CA SER A 61 -0.99 30.75 -9.88
C SER A 61 0.01 29.62 -9.63
N LEU A 62 0.94 29.39 -10.56
CA LEU A 62 1.99 28.37 -10.41
C LEU A 62 2.86 28.65 -9.17
N ARG A 63 3.19 29.92 -8.89
CA ARG A 63 3.91 30.30 -7.67
C ARG A 63 3.10 29.98 -6.41
N SER A 64 1.79 30.23 -6.43
CA SER A 64 0.89 29.88 -5.33
C SER A 64 0.81 28.37 -5.13
N GLU A 65 0.69 27.61 -6.20
CA GLU A 65 0.71 26.13 -6.17
C GLU A 65 2.04 25.60 -5.64
N LEU A 66 3.18 26.13 -6.10
CA LEU A 66 4.49 25.78 -5.56
C LEU A 66 4.60 26.07 -4.06
N ARG A 67 4.06 27.20 -3.59
CA ARG A 67 3.99 27.51 -2.15
C ARG A 67 3.11 26.51 -1.41
N LYS A 68 1.95 26.14 -1.96
CA LYS A 68 1.04 25.14 -1.37
C LYS A 68 1.69 23.76 -1.30
N VAL A 69 2.26 23.28 -2.40
CA VAL A 69 2.98 21.99 -2.44
C VAL A 69 4.16 22.00 -1.48
N ARG A 70 4.94 23.10 -1.44
CA ARG A 70 6.03 23.24 -0.47
C ARG A 70 5.50 23.24 0.97
N ALA A 71 4.42 23.96 1.26
CA ALA A 71 3.80 23.98 2.59
C ALA A 71 3.24 22.61 3.00
N GLN A 72 2.58 21.90 2.09
CA GLN A 72 2.11 20.52 2.30
C GLN A 72 3.27 19.54 2.50
N SER A 73 4.36 19.67 1.74
CA SER A 73 5.56 18.85 1.94
C SER A 73 6.33 19.20 3.22
N SER A 74 6.23 20.46 3.68
CA SER A 74 6.88 20.98 4.89
C SER A 74 6.02 20.80 6.13
N GLN A 75 4.71 20.60 5.98
CA GLN A 75 3.88 19.86 6.92
C GLN A 75 4.34 18.41 6.89
N LYS A 76 5.56 18.17 7.40
CA LYS A 76 5.97 16.87 7.88
C LYS A 76 4.86 16.42 8.82
N ASP A 77 4.15 15.37 8.45
CA ASP A 77 3.31 14.64 9.37
C ASP A 77 4.18 14.35 10.61
N PRO A 78 3.79 14.81 11.82
CA PRO A 78 4.56 14.53 13.03
C PRO A 78 4.72 13.02 13.28
N SER A 79 3.93 12.19 12.60
CA SER A 79 4.00 10.73 12.60
C SER A 79 4.90 10.14 11.50
N ALA A 80 5.38 10.97 10.56
CA ALA A 80 6.27 10.51 9.49
C ALA A 80 7.67 10.20 10.06
N ALA A 81 8.07 8.94 9.91
CA ALA A 81 9.39 8.49 10.33
C ALA A 81 10.50 9.29 9.63
N THR A 82 11.39 9.88 10.43
CA THR A 82 12.58 10.57 9.91
C THR A 82 13.66 9.54 9.57
N ARG A 83 14.58 9.89 8.66
CA ARG A 83 15.75 9.04 8.34
C ARG A 83 16.54 8.62 9.59
N GLY A 84 16.65 9.50 10.59
CA GLY A 84 17.27 9.18 11.87
C GLY A 84 16.53 8.10 12.66
N ASP A 85 15.20 8.11 12.63
CA ASP A 85 14.38 7.07 13.30
C ASP A 85 14.60 5.71 12.65
N ILE A 86 14.71 5.68 11.31
CA ILE A 86 15.03 4.47 10.54
C ILE A 86 16.44 3.95 10.88
N GLU A 87 17.43 4.85 11.00
CA GLU A 87 18.79 4.47 11.37
C GLU A 87 18.87 3.93 12.81
N ASN A 88 18.14 4.53 13.75
CA ASN A 88 18.03 4.04 15.12
C ASN A 88 17.34 2.67 15.16
N LEU A 89 16.23 2.50 14.46
CA LEU A 89 15.54 1.22 14.34
C LEU A 89 16.48 0.13 13.77
N ALA A 90 17.25 0.45 12.73
CA ALA A 90 18.22 -0.48 12.15
C ALA A 90 19.30 -0.90 13.16
N LYS A 91 19.78 0.02 14.00
CA LYS A 91 20.72 -0.31 15.09
C LYS A 91 20.08 -1.22 16.13
N THR A 92 18.86 -0.89 16.58
CA THR A 92 18.13 -1.70 17.56
C THR A 92 17.84 -3.11 17.03
N ILE A 93 17.44 -3.25 15.77
CA ILE A 93 17.21 -4.57 15.15
C ILE A 93 18.49 -5.41 15.15
N ARG A 94 19.63 -4.84 14.75
CA ARG A 94 20.92 -5.55 14.78
C ARG A 94 21.32 -5.97 16.19
N GLU A 95 21.08 -5.11 17.18
CA GLU A 95 21.36 -5.43 18.58
C GLU A 95 20.48 -6.60 19.07
N VAL A 96 19.19 -6.55 18.79
CA VAL A 96 18.26 -7.63 19.16
C VAL A 96 18.68 -8.94 18.50
N ASP A 97 19.07 -8.93 17.23
CA ASP A 97 19.47 -10.14 16.53
C ASP A 97 20.74 -10.76 17.11
N ARG A 98 21.72 -9.91 17.47
CA ARG A 98 22.93 -10.32 18.20
C ARG A 98 22.61 -10.93 19.57
N LYS A 99 21.63 -10.37 20.30
CA LYS A 99 21.19 -10.94 21.58
C LYS A 99 20.50 -12.29 21.38
N ARG A 100 19.61 -12.40 20.39
CA ARG A 100 18.95 -13.68 20.07
C ARG A 100 19.94 -14.78 19.70
N SER A 101 20.98 -14.46 18.93
CA SER A 101 21.99 -15.46 18.58
C SER A 101 22.78 -15.92 19.81
N ALA A 102 23.17 -14.99 20.68
CA ALA A 102 23.88 -15.30 21.92
C ALA A 102 23.00 -16.13 22.88
N ASP A 103 21.73 -15.75 23.04
CA ASP A 103 20.77 -16.48 23.88
C ASP A 103 20.53 -17.89 23.31
N LYS A 104 20.40 -18.04 21.99
CA LYS A 104 20.27 -19.35 21.34
C LYS A 104 21.46 -20.26 21.66
N GLU A 105 22.68 -19.74 21.62
CA GLU A 105 23.88 -20.50 21.99
C GLU A 105 23.89 -20.91 23.47
N LEU A 106 23.50 -19.99 24.36
CA LEU A 106 23.42 -20.25 25.79
C LEU A 106 22.36 -21.33 26.09
N ILE A 107 21.18 -21.22 25.47
CA ILE A 107 20.11 -22.23 25.58
C ILE A 107 20.61 -23.59 25.09
N LEU A 108 21.29 -23.65 23.93
CA LEU A 108 21.84 -24.91 23.42
C LEU A 108 22.88 -25.51 24.38
N LYS A 109 23.69 -24.68 25.03
CA LYS A 109 24.67 -25.11 26.03
C LYS A 109 23.99 -25.67 27.28
N GLU A 110 22.97 -24.99 27.80
CA GLU A 110 22.20 -25.45 28.96
C GLU A 110 21.36 -26.69 28.66
N MET A 111 20.72 -26.79 27.49
CA MET A 111 20.02 -28.02 27.10
C MET A 111 20.99 -29.20 27.04
N LYS A 112 22.20 -29.02 26.49
CA LYS A 112 23.24 -30.06 26.48
C LYS A 112 23.71 -30.41 27.90
N SER A 113 23.85 -29.43 28.80
CA SER A 113 24.25 -29.65 30.19
C SER A 113 23.18 -30.45 30.94
N LEU A 114 21.91 -30.08 30.78
CA LEU A 114 20.75 -30.79 31.32
C LEU A 114 20.71 -32.22 30.79
N VAL A 115 20.77 -32.43 29.47
CA VAL A 115 20.77 -33.78 28.88
C VAL A 115 21.91 -34.66 29.42
N ARG A 116 23.09 -34.08 29.68
CA ARG A 116 24.22 -34.79 30.30
C ARG A 116 23.96 -35.15 31.77
N ASN A 117 23.28 -34.28 32.49
CA ASN A 117 22.98 -34.42 33.91
C ASN A 117 21.65 -35.13 34.19
N ILE A 118 20.87 -35.49 33.16
CA ILE A 118 19.72 -36.39 33.31
C ILE A 118 20.29 -37.71 33.83
N PRO A 119 19.96 -38.13 35.07
CA PRO A 119 20.31 -39.47 35.52
C PRO A 119 19.72 -40.44 34.51
N LYS A 120 20.49 -41.44 34.08
CA LYS A 120 20.01 -42.57 33.25
C LYS A 120 19.02 -43.44 34.05
N SER A 121 17.97 -42.85 34.61
CA SER A 121 16.75 -43.59 34.88
C SER A 121 16.07 -43.74 33.54
N ARG A 122 16.42 -44.83 32.85
CA ARG A 122 15.69 -45.31 31.68
C ARG A 122 14.25 -45.53 32.16
N PRO A 123 13.24 -44.78 31.68
CA PRO A 123 11.92 -45.35 31.67
C PRO A 123 12.08 -46.57 30.75
N ASN A 124 11.84 -47.76 31.26
CA ASN A 124 11.64 -48.92 30.40
C ASN A 124 10.37 -48.69 29.58
N THR A 125 10.41 -47.79 28.60
CA THR A 125 9.52 -47.79 27.45
C THR A 125 10.20 -48.61 26.37
N SER A 126 10.38 -49.90 26.66
CA SER A 126 10.06 -50.87 25.62
C SER A 126 8.62 -50.55 25.21
N PRO A 127 8.26 -50.53 23.92
CA PRO A 127 6.85 -50.67 23.56
C PRO A 127 6.33 -51.83 24.39
N PRO A 128 5.23 -51.69 25.16
CA PRO A 128 4.59 -52.87 25.72
C PRO A 128 4.31 -53.74 24.51
N ALA A 129 5.00 -54.87 24.40
CA ALA A 129 4.62 -55.90 23.46
C ALA A 129 3.14 -56.14 23.74
N THR A 130 2.30 -55.79 22.76
CA THR A 130 0.87 -55.99 22.83
C THR A 130 0.69 -57.47 23.19
N PRO A 131 0.14 -57.82 24.37
CA PRO A 131 -0.21 -59.21 24.61
C PRO A 131 -1.12 -59.61 23.46
N PRO A 132 -0.92 -60.79 22.83
CA PRO A 132 -1.77 -61.21 21.72
C PRO A 132 -3.22 -61.17 22.19
N ARG A 133 -3.98 -60.16 21.74
CA ARG A 133 -5.38 -60.01 22.09
C ARG A 133 -6.11 -61.11 21.34
N SER A 134 -6.60 -62.09 22.10
CA SER A 134 -7.51 -63.13 21.61
C SER A 134 -8.91 -62.59 21.28
N GLN A 135 -9.16 -61.29 21.50
CA GLN A 135 -10.44 -60.62 21.22
C GLN A 135 -10.40 -59.95 19.85
N LYS A 136 -11.39 -60.24 19.01
CA LYS A 136 -11.62 -59.52 17.75
C LYS A 136 -12.08 -58.09 18.05
N GLY A 137 -11.57 -57.11 17.32
CA GLY A 137 -11.88 -55.70 17.52
C GLY A 137 -11.17 -54.79 16.54
N PHE A 138 -11.41 -53.49 16.68
CA PHE A 138 -10.87 -52.44 15.83
C PHE A 138 -9.90 -51.56 16.62
N GLU A 139 -8.83 -51.11 15.96
CA GLU A 139 -7.92 -50.11 16.51
C GLU A 139 -8.33 -48.73 15.99
N HIS A 140 -8.57 -47.78 16.90
CA HIS A 140 -8.96 -46.41 16.58
C HIS A 140 -7.94 -45.43 17.14
N SER A 141 -7.33 -44.63 16.26
CA SER A 141 -6.45 -43.53 16.64
C SER A 141 -7.28 -42.30 16.98
N VAL A 142 -7.23 -41.85 18.23
CA VAL A 142 -8.04 -40.74 18.73
C VAL A 142 -7.69 -39.45 17.99
N GLN A 143 -8.69 -38.82 17.39
CA GLN A 143 -8.58 -37.54 16.70
C GLN A 143 -8.84 -36.36 17.65
N SER A 144 -8.49 -35.16 17.19
CA SER A 144 -8.73 -33.91 17.95
C SER A 144 -10.22 -33.72 18.25
N GLY A 145 -10.56 -33.51 19.52
CA GLY A 145 -11.94 -33.27 19.96
C GLY A 145 -12.80 -34.52 20.12
N GLU A 146 -12.28 -35.73 19.85
CA GLU A 146 -13.03 -36.95 20.09
C GLU A 146 -13.04 -37.34 21.58
N THR A 147 -14.19 -37.84 22.03
CA THR A 147 -14.36 -38.43 23.36
C THR A 147 -14.59 -39.93 23.23
N ILE A 148 -14.29 -40.70 24.28
CA ILE A 148 -14.50 -42.16 24.29
C ILE A 148 -15.97 -42.50 23.98
N SER A 149 -16.92 -41.72 24.51
CA SER A 149 -18.34 -41.89 24.24
C SER A 149 -18.71 -41.62 22.78
N ALA A 150 -18.15 -40.59 22.16
CA ALA A 150 -18.39 -40.27 20.74
C ALA A 150 -17.85 -41.38 19.81
N ILE A 151 -16.64 -41.88 20.09
CA ILE A 151 -16.04 -42.99 19.35
C ILE A 151 -16.93 -44.24 19.47
N ILE A 152 -17.36 -44.60 20.69
CA ILE A 152 -18.26 -45.75 20.91
C ILE A 152 -19.57 -45.59 20.13
N ALA A 153 -20.16 -44.39 20.14
CA ALA A 153 -21.40 -44.12 19.43
C ALA A 153 -21.23 -44.32 17.91
N ALA A 154 -20.15 -43.80 17.33
CA ALA A 154 -19.85 -43.95 15.91
C ALA A 154 -19.72 -45.43 15.49
N TYR A 155 -18.97 -46.23 16.25
CA TYR A 155 -18.83 -47.66 15.95
C TYR A 155 -20.13 -48.45 16.14
N ASN A 156 -20.96 -48.08 17.13
CA ASN A 156 -22.26 -48.71 17.33
C ASN A 156 -23.24 -48.43 16.18
N GLU A 157 -23.22 -47.24 15.58
CA GLU A 157 -24.03 -46.94 14.39
C GLU A 157 -23.60 -47.80 13.19
N VAL A 158 -22.29 -47.96 12.97
CA VAL A 158 -21.76 -48.84 11.92
C VAL A 158 -22.19 -50.30 12.15
N LEU A 159 -22.07 -50.80 13.38
CA LEU A 159 -22.46 -52.18 13.72
C LEU A 159 -23.97 -52.43 13.59
N LYS A 160 -24.79 -51.42 13.88
CA LYS A 160 -26.25 -51.45 13.72
C LYS A 160 -26.64 -51.56 12.24
N ASN A 161 -25.99 -50.78 11.36
CA ASN A 161 -26.20 -50.86 9.91
C ASN A 161 -25.81 -52.23 9.35
N GLN A 162 -24.84 -52.90 9.98
CA GLN A 162 -24.41 -54.25 9.63
C GLN A 162 -25.24 -55.36 10.31
N GLY A 163 -26.37 -55.04 10.96
CA GLY A 163 -27.31 -56.02 11.52
C GLY A 163 -26.92 -56.63 12.88
N THR A 164 -25.95 -56.04 13.58
CA THR A 164 -25.49 -56.55 14.89
C THR A 164 -26.45 -56.16 16.00
N LYS A 165 -26.95 -57.15 16.77
CA LYS A 165 -27.87 -56.91 17.90
C LYS A 165 -27.19 -56.39 19.17
N LYS A 166 -25.90 -56.69 19.34
CA LYS A 166 -25.12 -56.31 20.52
C LYS A 166 -24.41 -54.97 20.28
N ARG A 167 -24.23 -54.18 21.36
CA ARG A 167 -23.59 -52.86 21.33
C ARG A 167 -22.31 -52.84 22.15
N ILE A 168 -21.35 -52.05 21.70
CA ILE A 168 -20.14 -51.69 22.43
C ILE A 168 -20.52 -50.78 23.59
N THR A 169 -20.03 -51.07 24.79
CA THR A 169 -20.25 -50.28 26.00
C THR A 169 -18.96 -49.61 26.46
N LEU A 170 -19.07 -48.53 27.25
CA LEU A 170 -17.90 -47.90 27.85
C LEU A 170 -17.11 -48.90 28.70
N LYS A 171 -17.81 -49.73 29.49
CA LYS A 171 -17.17 -50.76 30.33
C LYS A 171 -16.36 -51.74 29.49
N SER A 172 -16.89 -52.22 28.37
CA SER A 172 -16.14 -53.16 27.50
C SER A 172 -14.88 -52.52 26.90
N VAL A 173 -14.94 -51.24 26.52
CA VAL A 173 -13.78 -50.50 26.02
C VAL A 173 -12.73 -50.31 27.13
N LEU A 174 -13.14 -49.97 28.35
CA LEU A 174 -12.21 -49.81 29.47
C LEU A 174 -11.57 -51.14 29.88
N THR A 175 -12.33 -52.24 29.92
CA THR A 175 -11.78 -53.58 30.18
C THR A 175 -10.79 -54.00 29.10
N ALA A 176 -11.07 -53.69 27.84
CA ALA A 176 -10.16 -53.99 26.75
C ALA A 176 -8.89 -53.11 26.79
N ASN A 177 -8.92 -51.94 27.44
CA ASN A 177 -7.79 -51.01 27.54
C ASN A 177 -7.44 -50.70 29.01
N PRO A 178 -6.87 -51.65 29.76
CA PRO A 178 -6.65 -51.51 31.21
C PRO A 178 -5.65 -50.40 31.61
N LYS A 179 -4.85 -49.89 30.65
CA LYS A 179 -3.90 -48.78 30.87
C LYS A 179 -4.45 -47.41 30.45
N LEU A 180 -5.69 -47.35 29.94
CA LEU A 180 -6.32 -46.10 29.50
C LEU A 180 -6.86 -45.33 30.71
N ASN A 181 -6.53 -44.04 30.82
CA ASN A 181 -7.18 -43.15 31.76
C ASN A 181 -8.44 -42.53 31.11
N PRO A 182 -9.66 -42.82 31.61
CA PRO A 182 -10.90 -42.34 30.99
C PRO A 182 -11.07 -40.81 31.00
N ARG A 183 -10.40 -40.12 31.93
CA ARG A 183 -10.50 -38.65 32.08
C ARG A 183 -9.51 -37.88 31.22
N SER A 184 -8.54 -38.54 30.61
CA SER A 184 -7.43 -37.88 29.91
C SER A 184 -6.98 -38.68 28.69
N ILE A 185 -7.83 -38.77 27.67
CA ILE A 185 -7.46 -39.36 26.39
C ILE A 185 -6.65 -38.36 25.57
N GLN A 186 -5.57 -38.80 24.93
CA GLN A 186 -4.68 -37.95 24.15
C GLN A 186 -4.88 -38.16 22.63
N ILE A 187 -4.69 -37.08 21.87
CA ILE A 187 -4.71 -37.13 20.40
C ILE A 187 -3.57 -38.05 19.93
N GLY A 188 -3.87 -38.96 19.00
CA GLY A 188 -2.92 -39.95 18.48
C GLY A 188 -2.76 -41.20 19.36
N GLN A 189 -3.42 -41.27 20.51
CA GLN A 189 -3.47 -42.50 21.31
C GLN A 189 -4.30 -43.57 20.60
N VAL A 190 -3.75 -44.78 20.47
CA VAL A 190 -4.47 -45.92 19.89
C VAL A 190 -5.37 -46.55 20.95
N LEU A 191 -6.67 -46.54 20.68
CA LEU A 191 -7.73 -47.13 21.50
C LEU A 191 -8.23 -48.42 20.85
N PHE A 192 -8.33 -49.50 21.61
CA PHE A 192 -8.92 -50.74 21.10
C PHE A 192 -10.41 -50.82 21.39
N ILE A 193 -11.19 -51.08 20.36
CA ILE A 193 -12.65 -51.15 20.41
C ILE A 193 -13.04 -52.61 20.19
N PRO A 194 -13.55 -53.32 21.22
CA PRO A 194 -13.90 -54.73 21.09
C PRO A 194 -15.11 -54.92 20.17
N ASP A 195 -15.05 -55.88 19.25
CA ASP A 195 -16.22 -56.26 18.44
C ASP A 195 -17.17 -57.11 19.29
N PRO A 196 -18.44 -56.71 19.45
CA PRO A 196 -19.38 -57.45 20.29
C PRO A 196 -19.96 -58.71 19.64
N ARG A 197 -19.70 -58.98 18.35
CA ARG A 197 -20.28 -60.12 17.59
C ARG A 197 -20.03 -61.47 18.25
#